data_AF-A0A497SX96-F1
#
_entry.id   AF-A0A497SX96-F1
#
_cell.length_a   1.000
_cell.length_b   1.000
_cell.length_c   1.000
_cell.angle_alpha   90.00
_cell.angle_beta   90.00
_cell.angle_gamma   90.00
#
_symmetry.space_group_name_H-M   'P 1'
#
loop_
_entity.id
_entity.type
_entity.pdbx_description
1 polymer ?
#
loop_
_entity_poly.entity_id
_entity_poly.type
_entity_poly.pdbx_seq_one_letter_code
_entity_poly.pdbx_strand_id
1 'polypeptide(L)'
;MLKKIAVVVLIGAVSILPFVMNAYADTETVTLKYVIPQVTTFSVSFPTGLTDIEFQPSGASFTNEPAYQQSASTAAMRITNTGNVAIKIDASLTTDLPTNVTEFRLNTANDYNGGWYWTDTNETTTQTIISSLAVGADEDFWAWSTGSNVPAGTYTSTQLQLVSSAV
;
A
#
# COMPACT_ATOMS: atom_id res chain seq x y z
N MET A 1 -66.87 -1.24 -47.46
CA MET A 1 -66.69 -0.97 -46.02
C MET A 1 -65.81 -2.08 -45.43
N LEU A 2 -64.75 -1.67 -44.72
CA LEU A 2 -63.80 -2.37 -43.81
C LEU A 2 -63.62 -3.90 -43.94
N LYS A 3 -62.46 -4.42 -44.38
CA LYS A 3 -61.27 -4.82 -43.57
C LYS A 3 -61.65 -5.74 -42.38
N LYS A 4 -61.13 -6.97 -42.26
CA LYS A 4 -59.76 -7.27 -41.80
C LYS A 4 -59.39 -8.74 -42.06
N ILE A 5 -58.19 -8.96 -42.59
CA ILE A 5 -57.51 -10.26 -42.68
C ILE A 5 -56.86 -10.52 -41.31
N ALA A 6 -57.19 -11.66 -40.69
CA ALA A 6 -56.58 -12.09 -39.44
C ALA A 6 -55.26 -12.81 -39.75
N VAL A 7 -54.15 -12.12 -39.48
CA VAL A 7 -52.81 -12.72 -39.44
C VAL A 7 -52.60 -13.22 -38.01
N VAL A 8 -52.49 -14.54 -37.85
CA VAL A 8 -52.14 -15.17 -36.58
C VAL A 8 -50.63 -15.04 -36.40
N VAL A 9 -50.23 -14.11 -35.53
CA VAL A 9 -48.83 -13.97 -35.09
C VAL A 9 -48.62 -14.90 -33.91
N LEU A 10 -47.85 -15.96 -34.14
CA LEU A 10 -47.34 -16.87 -33.12
C LEU A 10 -46.22 -16.14 -32.34
N ILE A 11 -46.55 -15.55 -31.19
CA ILE A 11 -45.55 -14.97 -30.29
C ILE A 11 -44.98 -16.13 -29.46
N GLY A 12 -43.81 -16.61 -29.87
CA GLY A 12 -42.99 -17.50 -29.04
C GLY A 12 -42.56 -16.74 -27.79
N ALA A 13 -43.00 -17.21 -26.62
CA ALA A 13 -42.54 -16.72 -25.33
C ALA A 13 -41.09 -17.18 -25.13
N VAL A 14 -40.14 -16.40 -25.65
CA VAL A 14 -38.73 -16.53 -25.28
C VAL A 14 -38.55 -15.77 -23.96
N SER A 15 -38.47 -16.57 -22.90
CA SER A 15 -37.85 -16.31 -21.60
C SER A 15 -36.97 -15.05 -21.52
N ILE A 16 -37.42 -14.05 -20.77
CA ILE A 16 -36.57 -12.97 -20.28
C ILE A 16 -36.25 -13.28 -18.82
N LEU A 17 -35.27 -14.15 -18.61
CA LEU A 17 -34.59 -14.22 -17.31
C LEU A 17 -33.87 -12.87 -17.13
N PRO A 18 -33.98 -12.19 -15.98
CA PRO A 18 -33.07 -11.11 -15.67
C PRO A 18 -31.69 -11.74 -15.50
N PHE A 19 -30.85 -11.63 -16.53
CA PHE A 19 -29.42 -11.80 -16.36
C PHE A 19 -28.99 -10.71 -15.39
N VAL A 20 -28.79 -11.11 -14.14
CA VAL A 20 -27.95 -10.36 -13.20
C VAL A 20 -26.56 -10.38 -13.83
N MET A 21 -26.26 -9.38 -14.65
CA MET A 21 -24.87 -9.05 -14.92
C MET A 21 -24.32 -8.60 -13.57
N ASN A 22 -23.71 -9.53 -12.84
CA ASN A 22 -22.64 -9.16 -11.94
C ASN A 22 -21.58 -8.52 -12.83
N ALA A 23 -21.66 -7.20 -13.00
CA ALA A 23 -20.49 -6.43 -13.33
C ALA A 23 -19.54 -6.69 -12.16
N TYR A 24 -18.69 -7.70 -12.29
CA TYR A 24 -17.42 -7.68 -11.61
C TYR A 24 -16.82 -6.35 -12.08
N ALA A 25 -16.80 -5.35 -11.20
CA ALA A 25 -15.93 -4.22 -11.41
C ALA A 25 -14.56 -4.86 -11.64
N ASP A 26 -13.99 -4.71 -12.84
CA ASP A 26 -12.64 -5.18 -13.12
C ASP A 26 -11.76 -4.50 -12.07
N THR A 27 -11.38 -5.26 -11.04
CA THR A 27 -10.50 -4.77 -9.99
C THR A 27 -9.13 -4.66 -10.64
N GLU A 28 -8.76 -3.44 -11.03
CA GLU A 28 -7.41 -3.15 -11.48
C GLU A 28 -6.44 -3.52 -10.35
N THR A 29 -5.62 -4.54 -10.56
CA THR A 29 -4.62 -4.94 -9.56
C THR A 29 -3.45 -3.97 -9.64
N VAL A 30 -3.30 -3.14 -8.61
CA VAL A 30 -2.16 -2.25 -8.42
C VAL A 30 -1.37 -2.79 -7.23
N THR A 31 -0.06 -2.92 -7.38
CA THR A 31 0.83 -3.36 -6.28
C THR A 31 2.02 -2.43 -6.17
N LEU A 32 2.18 -1.84 -4.98
CA LEU A 32 3.36 -1.03 -4.62
C LEU A 32 4.19 -1.80 -3.60
N LYS A 33 5.51 -1.75 -3.72
CA LYS A 33 6.45 -2.38 -2.79
C LYS A 33 7.52 -1.40 -2.34
N TYR A 34 7.68 -1.25 -1.01
CA TYR A 34 8.81 -0.52 -0.45
C TYR A 34 9.83 -1.53 0.09
N VAL A 35 10.94 -1.65 -0.64
CA VAL A 35 12.01 -2.61 -0.32
C VAL A 35 12.95 -1.98 0.69
N ILE A 36 13.20 -2.70 1.78
CA ILE A 36 14.10 -2.28 2.84
C ILE A 36 15.36 -3.16 2.81
N PRO A 37 16.56 -2.58 2.63
CA PRO A 37 17.80 -3.34 2.55
C PRO A 37 18.18 -3.97 3.91
N GLN A 38 19.01 -5.01 3.87
CA GLN A 38 19.54 -5.66 5.07
C GLN A 38 20.37 -4.66 5.89
N VAL A 39 20.10 -4.58 7.19
CA VAL A 39 20.90 -3.80 8.14
C VAL A 39 21.46 -4.72 9.22
N THR A 40 22.72 -4.52 9.61
CA THR A 40 23.45 -5.46 10.48
C THR A 40 23.29 -5.15 11.97
N THR A 41 22.82 -3.96 12.30
CA THR A 41 22.71 -3.43 13.69
C THR A 41 21.32 -3.58 14.28
N PHE A 42 20.30 -3.78 13.44
CA PHE A 42 18.92 -4.01 13.83
C PHE A 42 18.28 -5.01 12.87
N SER A 43 17.22 -5.68 13.30
CA SER A 43 16.40 -6.50 12.41
C SER A 43 15.13 -5.76 12.01
N VAL A 44 14.71 -5.98 10.77
CA VAL A 44 13.41 -5.55 10.25
C VAL A 44 12.56 -6.78 10.05
N SER A 45 11.32 -6.74 10.52
CA SER A 45 10.33 -7.79 10.28
C SER A 45 9.03 -7.22 9.72
N PHE A 46 8.32 -8.05 8.97
CA PHE A 46 7.07 -7.73 8.28
C PHE A 46 5.98 -8.71 8.70
N PRO A 47 4.69 -8.43 8.38
CA PRO A 47 3.63 -9.44 8.48
C PRO A 47 4.00 -10.77 7.81
N THR A 48 3.44 -11.86 8.34
CA THR A 48 3.75 -13.22 7.91
C THR A 48 3.59 -13.40 6.40
N GLY A 49 4.67 -13.85 5.73
CA GLY A 49 4.69 -14.09 4.29
C GLY A 49 5.12 -12.89 3.45
N LEU A 50 5.45 -11.75 4.07
CA LEU A 50 5.98 -10.57 3.40
C LEU A 50 7.47 -10.37 3.66
N THR A 51 8.12 -9.69 2.72
CA THR A 51 9.55 -9.28 2.78
C THR A 51 9.74 -7.78 2.58
N ASP A 52 8.63 -7.06 2.39
CA ASP A 52 8.56 -5.65 2.04
C ASP A 52 7.22 -5.08 2.55
N ILE A 53 7.10 -3.75 2.57
CA ILE A 53 5.81 -3.09 2.76
C ILE A 53 5.09 -3.10 1.41
N GLU A 54 4.04 -3.90 1.30
CA GLU A 54 3.22 -4.02 0.09
C GLU A 54 1.92 -3.22 0.23
N PHE A 55 1.43 -2.61 -0.84
CA PHE A 55 0.09 -2.01 -0.91
C PHE A 55 -0.70 -2.68 -2.03
N GLN A 56 -1.97 -3.01 -1.77
CA GLN A 56 -2.90 -3.62 -2.72
C GLN A 56 -4.20 -2.81 -2.80
N PRO A 57 -4.16 -1.54 -3.27
CA PRO A 57 -5.35 -0.71 -3.36
C PRO A 57 -6.40 -1.33 -4.29
N SER A 58 -7.67 -1.09 -3.95
CA SER A 58 -8.82 -1.60 -4.72
C SER A 58 -9.01 -0.96 -6.11
N GLY A 59 -8.24 0.07 -6.44
CA GLY A 59 -8.24 0.69 -7.76
C GLY A 59 -7.07 1.66 -7.97
N ALA A 60 -6.95 2.19 -9.19
CA ALA A 60 -5.86 3.08 -9.61
C ALA A 60 -5.79 4.42 -8.86
N SER A 61 -6.86 4.83 -8.19
CA SER A 61 -6.85 6.00 -7.30
C SER A 61 -7.21 5.57 -5.88
N PHE A 62 -6.36 5.92 -4.93
CA PHE A 62 -6.48 5.53 -3.53
C PHE A 62 -5.91 6.63 -2.63
N THR A 63 -6.50 6.79 -1.46
CA THR A 63 -6.10 7.79 -0.47
C THR A 63 -5.87 7.10 0.85
N ASN A 64 -4.69 7.29 1.42
CA ASN A 64 -4.28 6.68 2.68
C ASN A 64 -4.55 5.17 2.70
N GLU A 65 -4.19 4.49 1.62
CA GLU A 65 -4.31 3.03 1.54
C GLU A 65 -3.35 2.43 2.57
N PRO A 66 -3.82 1.63 3.54
CA PRO A 66 -2.93 0.96 4.48
C PRO A 66 -2.12 -0.13 3.77
N ALA A 67 -0.96 -0.47 4.32
CA ALA A 67 -0.19 -1.60 3.82
C ALA A 67 -0.99 -2.92 3.89
N TYR A 68 -0.76 -3.81 2.93
CA TYR A 68 -1.34 -5.14 2.87
C TYR A 68 -1.01 -5.93 4.14
N GLN A 69 -2.02 -6.62 4.69
CA GLN A 69 -1.98 -7.33 5.98
C GLN A 69 -1.71 -6.48 7.24
N GLN A 70 -1.63 -5.16 7.12
CA GLN A 70 -1.69 -4.26 8.27
C GLN A 70 -3.07 -4.34 8.94
N SER A 71 -3.12 -4.24 10.27
CA SER A 71 -4.35 -4.21 11.05
C SER A 71 -4.24 -3.31 12.28
N ALA A 72 -5.29 -3.27 13.11
CA ALA A 72 -5.27 -2.59 14.40
C ALA A 72 -4.14 -3.08 15.34
N SER A 73 -3.73 -4.35 15.21
CA SER A 73 -2.73 -4.99 16.07
C SER A 73 -1.53 -5.55 15.30
N THR A 74 -1.48 -5.30 13.98
CA THR A 74 -0.41 -5.79 13.10
C THR A 74 0.16 -4.59 12.36
N ALA A 75 1.37 -4.17 12.71
CA ALA A 75 2.09 -3.12 12.02
C ALA A 75 2.57 -3.59 10.63
N ALA A 76 2.83 -2.64 9.72
CA ALA A 76 3.39 -2.94 8.40
C ALA A 76 4.86 -3.38 8.49
N MET A 77 5.58 -2.86 9.47
CA MET A 77 6.98 -3.14 9.71
C MET A 77 7.28 -3.02 11.21
N ARG A 78 8.16 -3.87 11.72
CA ARG A 78 8.74 -3.73 13.07
C ARG A 78 10.25 -3.68 12.97
N ILE A 79 10.85 -2.72 13.67
CA ILE A 79 12.30 -2.61 13.80
C ILE A 79 12.70 -3.01 15.22
N THR A 80 13.64 -3.95 15.33
CA THR A 80 14.19 -4.43 16.61
C THR A 80 15.66 -4.05 16.70
N ASN A 81 16.06 -3.36 17.76
CA ASN A 81 17.48 -3.14 18.03
C ASN A 81 18.12 -4.43 18.58
N THR A 82 18.74 -5.19 17.68
CA THR A 82 19.50 -6.41 17.98
C THR A 82 20.98 -6.13 18.29
N GLY A 83 21.38 -4.86 18.32
CA GLY A 83 22.73 -4.42 18.63
C GLY A 83 23.04 -4.43 20.12
N ASN A 84 24.14 -3.77 20.49
CA ASN A 84 24.64 -3.69 21.87
C ASN A 84 24.66 -2.26 22.43
N VAL A 85 24.18 -1.27 21.65
CA VAL A 85 24.06 0.13 22.03
C VAL A 85 22.72 0.67 21.54
N ALA A 86 22.26 1.79 22.12
CA ALA A 86 21.09 2.47 21.58
C ALA A 86 21.39 2.96 20.15
N ILE A 87 20.37 2.94 19.29
CA ILE A 87 20.52 3.34 17.88
C ILE A 87 19.54 4.45 17.50
N LYS A 88 20.01 5.38 16.69
CA LYS A 88 19.19 6.32 15.94
C LYS A 88 18.96 5.72 14.56
N ILE A 89 17.75 5.87 14.01
CA ILE A 89 17.41 5.41 12.66
C ILE A 89 16.92 6.58 11.83
N ASP A 90 17.62 6.82 10.73
CA ASP A 90 17.28 7.77 9.69
C ASP A 90 16.76 7.01 8.46
N ALA A 91 15.77 7.57 7.77
CA ALA A 91 15.13 6.98 6.60
C ALA A 91 15.00 7.98 5.44
N SER A 92 15.13 7.49 4.21
CA SER A 92 14.87 8.24 2.97
C SER A 92 14.53 7.31 1.82
N LEU A 93 13.82 7.79 0.81
CA LEU A 93 13.70 7.04 -0.44
C LEU A 93 15.01 7.20 -1.24
N THR A 94 15.49 6.08 -1.78
CA THR A 94 16.71 6.05 -2.62
C THR A 94 16.41 6.38 -4.08
N THR A 95 15.15 6.28 -4.45
CA THR A 95 14.60 6.59 -5.76
C THR A 95 13.28 7.33 -5.57
N ASP A 96 12.87 8.07 -6.58
CA ASP A 96 11.58 8.75 -6.60
C ASP A 96 10.42 7.77 -6.35
N LEU A 97 9.26 8.31 -5.94
CA LEU A 97 8.06 7.50 -5.79
C LEU A 97 7.68 6.88 -7.14
N PRO A 98 6.95 5.76 -7.13
CA PRO A 98 6.39 5.22 -8.36
C PRO A 98 5.53 6.24 -9.09
N THR A 99 5.46 6.15 -10.42
CA THR A 99 4.61 7.04 -11.22
C THR A 99 3.19 7.07 -10.67
N ASN A 100 2.66 8.29 -10.48
CA ASN A 100 1.30 8.57 -10.00
C ASN A 100 1.03 8.18 -8.53
N VAL A 101 2.05 7.74 -7.78
CA VAL A 101 2.01 7.72 -6.32
C VAL A 101 2.46 9.10 -5.83
N THR A 102 1.67 9.70 -4.95
CA THR A 102 1.90 11.08 -4.48
C THR A 102 2.39 11.13 -3.05
N GLU A 103 2.21 10.05 -2.28
CA GLU A 103 2.68 9.99 -0.89
C GLU A 103 3.01 8.55 -0.47
N PHE A 104 4.10 8.42 0.29
CA PHE A 104 4.39 7.29 1.18
C PHE A 104 4.55 7.81 2.61
N ARG A 105 3.95 7.14 3.59
CA ARG A 105 3.95 7.55 5.00
C ARG A 105 4.31 6.39 5.92
N LEU A 106 5.07 6.70 6.97
CA LEU A 106 5.31 5.85 8.13
C LEU A 106 4.90 6.56 9.41
N ASN A 107 4.33 5.84 10.37
CA ASN A 107 3.97 6.35 11.69
C ASN A 107 4.13 5.26 12.75
N THR A 108 4.53 5.62 13.96
CA THR A 108 4.56 4.70 15.11
C THR A 108 3.20 4.58 15.81
N ALA A 109 2.21 5.37 15.40
CA ALA A 109 0.82 5.16 15.73
C ALA A 109 0.06 4.60 14.52
N ASN A 110 -0.98 3.80 14.76
CA ASN A 110 -1.93 3.41 13.72
C ASN A 110 -2.88 4.57 13.34
N ASP A 111 -2.30 5.66 12.87
CA ASP A 111 -2.99 6.86 12.43
C ASP A 111 -2.31 7.41 11.17
N TYR A 112 -3.08 7.63 10.12
CA TYR A 112 -2.58 8.23 8.88
C TYR A 112 -2.29 9.73 9.06
N ASN A 113 -2.72 10.34 10.16
CA ASN A 113 -2.37 11.71 10.51
C ASN A 113 -1.02 11.74 11.25
N GLY A 114 -0.03 12.40 10.67
CA GLY A 114 1.29 12.60 11.30
C GLY A 114 2.33 11.56 10.90
N GLY A 115 3.36 11.40 11.74
CA GLY A 115 4.55 10.62 11.40
C GLY A 115 5.40 11.29 10.32
N TRP A 116 6.08 10.47 9.53
CA TRP A 116 7.01 10.87 8.48
C TRP A 116 6.42 10.52 7.13
N TYR A 117 6.58 11.41 6.16
CA TYR A 117 6.03 11.21 4.83
C TYR A 117 6.96 11.74 3.75
N TRP A 118 6.92 11.07 2.61
CA TRP A 118 7.63 11.41 1.39
C TRP A 118 6.62 11.62 0.27
N THR A 119 6.76 12.74 -0.43
CA THR A 119 6.04 13.13 -1.64
C THR A 119 7.07 13.48 -2.72
N ASP A 120 6.59 13.70 -3.94
CA ASP A 120 7.33 14.30 -5.06
C ASP A 120 8.23 15.52 -4.73
N THR A 121 7.98 16.23 -3.63
CA THR A 121 8.75 17.40 -3.21
C THR A 121 9.91 17.08 -2.25
N ASN A 122 9.87 15.94 -1.56
CA ASN A 122 10.81 15.61 -0.50
C ASN A 122 11.23 14.13 -0.47
N GLU A 123 11.00 13.37 -1.55
CA GLU A 123 11.32 11.96 -1.73
C GLU A 123 12.68 11.53 -1.16
N THR A 124 13.74 12.26 -1.46
CA THR A 124 15.10 11.94 -1.03
C THR A 124 15.51 12.60 0.28
N THR A 125 14.60 13.34 0.91
CA THR A 125 14.87 13.99 2.21
C THR A 125 14.99 12.94 3.29
N THR A 126 16.14 12.95 3.97
CA THR A 126 16.38 12.11 5.15
C THR A 126 15.57 12.60 6.34
N GLN A 127 14.84 11.68 6.96
CA GLN A 127 14.03 11.93 8.15
C GLN A 127 14.46 11.00 9.27
N THR A 128 14.67 11.53 10.48
CA THR A 128 14.92 10.72 11.66
C THR A 128 13.60 10.10 12.13
N ILE A 129 13.44 8.79 11.88
CA ILE A 129 12.23 8.04 12.25
C ILE A 129 12.34 7.41 13.65
N ILE A 130 13.56 7.22 14.16
CA ILE A 130 13.79 6.87 15.56
C ILE A 130 14.98 7.68 16.08
N SER A 131 14.77 8.48 17.11
CA SER A 131 15.84 9.29 17.71
C SER A 131 16.75 8.48 18.64
N SER A 132 16.22 7.44 19.29
CA SER A 132 16.95 6.52 20.15
C SER A 132 16.11 5.27 20.45
N LEU A 133 16.48 4.12 19.88
CA LEU A 133 15.92 2.81 20.19
C LEU A 133 16.85 2.08 21.15
N ALA A 134 16.38 1.80 22.36
CA ALA A 134 17.17 1.11 23.38
C ALA A 134 17.55 -0.32 22.94
N VAL A 135 18.60 -0.87 23.55
CA VAL A 135 19.05 -2.25 23.29
C VAL A 135 17.94 -3.24 23.62
N GLY A 136 17.61 -4.13 22.67
CA GLY A 136 16.54 -5.11 22.82
C GLY A 136 15.13 -4.55 22.75
N ALA A 137 14.96 -3.25 22.49
CA ALA A 137 13.66 -2.65 22.25
C ALA A 137 13.22 -2.78 20.79
N ASP A 138 11.92 -2.64 20.60
CA ASP A 138 11.26 -2.67 19.31
C ASP A 138 10.46 -1.39 19.09
N GLU A 139 10.27 -1.03 17.82
CA GLU A 139 9.33 -0.01 17.39
C GLU A 139 8.51 -0.54 16.21
N ASP A 140 7.20 -0.38 16.31
CA ASP A 140 6.24 -0.79 15.30
C ASP A 140 5.90 0.39 14.40
N PHE A 141 5.82 0.17 13.09
CA PHE A 141 5.50 1.19 12.09
C PHE A 141 4.29 0.77 11.27
N TRP A 142 3.30 1.64 11.24
CA TRP A 142 2.19 1.61 10.30
C TRP A 142 2.54 2.44 9.07
N ALA A 143 2.08 1.98 7.91
CA ALA A 143 2.38 2.57 6.64
C ALA A 143 1.12 2.86 5.82
N TRP A 144 1.15 3.98 5.10
CA TRP A 144 0.10 4.39 4.18
C TRP A 144 0.68 4.91 2.88
N SER A 145 -0.08 4.78 1.80
CA SER A 145 0.26 5.40 0.53
C SER A 145 -0.97 6.04 -0.13
N THR A 146 -0.73 7.09 -0.91
CA THR A 146 -1.75 7.79 -1.70
C THR A 146 -1.29 7.87 -3.14
N GLY A 147 -2.21 7.66 -4.09
CA GLY A 147 -1.92 7.73 -5.52
C GLY A 147 -3.17 8.01 -6.33
N SER A 148 -2.98 8.53 -7.55
CA SER A 148 -4.08 8.85 -8.47
C SER A 148 -3.73 8.48 -9.90
N ASN A 149 -4.54 7.59 -10.49
CA ASN A 149 -4.31 7.02 -11.82
C ASN A 149 -3.02 6.17 -11.89
N VAL A 150 -2.70 5.43 -10.82
CA VAL A 150 -1.60 4.46 -10.81
C VAL A 150 -1.90 3.34 -11.82
N PRO A 151 -1.00 3.04 -12.76
CA PRO A 151 -1.26 2.04 -13.79
C PRO A 151 -1.50 0.63 -13.24
N ALA A 152 -2.54 -0.04 -13.75
CA ALA A 152 -2.84 -1.43 -13.43
C ALA A 152 -1.73 -2.39 -13.89
N GLY A 153 -1.54 -3.49 -13.16
CA GLY A 153 -0.68 -4.62 -13.55
C GLY A 153 0.82 -4.37 -13.50
N THR A 154 1.27 -3.21 -13.04
CA THR A 154 2.70 -2.90 -12.88
C THR A 154 3.08 -3.01 -11.41
N TYR A 155 3.90 -4.01 -11.06
CA TYR A 155 4.62 -3.99 -9.80
C TYR A 155 5.54 -2.78 -9.82
N THR A 156 5.28 -1.82 -8.95
CA THR A 156 6.21 -0.71 -8.75
C THR A 156 6.93 -0.90 -7.44
N SER A 157 8.25 -0.91 -7.51
CA SER A 157 9.09 -1.06 -6.34
C SER A 157 9.94 0.19 -6.17
N THR A 158 9.85 0.78 -4.99
CA THR A 158 10.71 1.87 -4.55
C THR A 158 11.51 1.36 -3.36
N GLN A 159 12.77 1.78 -3.24
CA GLN A 159 13.61 1.35 -2.13
C GLN A 159 13.63 2.42 -1.05
N LEU A 160 13.14 2.06 0.13
CA LEU A 160 13.27 2.83 1.37
C LEU A 160 14.59 2.43 2.03
N GLN A 161 15.54 3.36 2.09
CA GLN A 161 16.78 3.14 2.80
C GLN A 161 16.61 3.49 4.28
N LEU A 162 17.07 2.58 5.13
CA LEU A 162 17.20 2.79 6.57
C LEU A 162 18.68 2.79 6.94
N VAL A 163 19.13 3.82 7.65
CA VAL A 163 20.51 3.94 8.13
C VAL A 163 20.47 4.10 9.64
N SER A 164 21.19 3.24 10.35
CA SER A 164 21.39 3.39 11.79
C SER A 164 22.74 4.01 12.13
N SER A 165 22.77 4.77 13.22
CA SER A 165 24.00 5.12 13.93
C SER A 165 23.86 4.80 15.42
N ALA A 166 24.97 4.40 16.05
CA ALA A 166 25.04 4.32 17.51
C ALA A 166 24.83 5.70 18.13
N VAL A 167 24.14 5.74 19.27
CA VAL A 167 23.88 6.95 20.07
C VAL A 167 24.70 6.92 21.35
#